data_AF-A0A2R3QAK1-F1
#
_entry.id   AF-A0A2R3QAK1-F1
#
_cell.length_a   1.000
_cell.length_b   1.000
_cell.length_c   1.000
_cell.angle_alpha   90.00
_cell.angle_beta   90.00
_cell.angle_gamma   90.00
#
_symmetry.space_group_name_H-M   'P 1'
#
loop_
_entity.id
_entity.type
_entity.pdbx_description
1 polymer ?
#
loop_
_entity_poly.entity_id
_entity_poly.type
_entity_poly.pdbx_seq_one_letter_code
_entity_poly.pdbx_strand_id
1 'polypeptide(L)'
;MTSLEVNINFYETHYDILQQWFLRPGNKIVLGDKQNRVCRFCGRKPPEVTFRKVAHAIPEALGNKSIESAYECDDCNEGFGCGIENDLGKVCKTSFIRADGRIGMAAVS
;
A
#
# COMPACT_ATOMS: atom_id res chain seq x y z
N MET A 1 27.56 -18.12 -2.21
CA MET A 1 26.33 -17.36 -2.00
C MET A 1 25.65 -17.16 -3.34
N THR A 2 24.38 -17.53 -3.46
CA THR A 2 23.55 -17.28 -4.63
C THR A 2 23.18 -15.79 -4.71
N SER A 3 22.72 -15.32 -5.88
CA SER A 3 22.22 -13.95 -6.03
C SER A 3 21.04 -13.65 -5.11
N LEU A 4 20.21 -14.66 -4.80
CA LEU A 4 19.10 -14.55 -3.86
C LEU A 4 19.59 -14.31 -2.43
N GLU A 5 20.58 -15.09 -1.97
CA GLU A 5 21.16 -14.95 -0.63
C GLU A 5 21.83 -13.57 -0.44
N VAL A 6 22.51 -13.06 -1.48
CA VAL A 6 23.11 -11.71 -1.46
C VAL A 6 22.04 -10.64 -1.29
N ASN A 7 20.94 -10.74 -2.03
CA ASN A 7 19.84 -9.78 -1.94
C ASN A 7 19.16 -9.82 -0.56
N ILE A 8 18.88 -11.01 -0.03
CA ILE A 8 18.27 -11.16 1.30
C ILE A 8 19.17 -10.53 2.36
N ASN A 9 20.46 -10.85 2.35
CA ASN A 9 21.41 -10.32 3.32
C ASN A 9 21.49 -8.79 3.26
N PHE A 10 21.48 -8.18 2.06
CA PHE A 10 21.45 -6.73 1.92
C PHE A 10 20.27 -6.10 2.66
N TYR A 11 19.06 -6.64 2.49
CA TYR A 11 17.87 -6.11 3.17
C TYR A 11 17.94 -6.35 4.68
N GLU A 12 18.36 -7.52 5.14
CA GLU A 12 18.49 -7.85 6.57
C GLU A 12 19.51 -6.98 7.30
N THR A 13 20.59 -6.55 6.63
CA THR A 13 21.64 -5.74 7.26
C THR A 13 21.42 -4.23 7.20
N HIS A 14 20.53 -3.77 6.32
CA HIS A 14 20.37 -2.33 6.06
C HIS A 14 18.96 -1.79 6.37
N TYR A 15 17.99 -2.67 6.59
CA TYR A 15 16.61 -2.30 6.84
C TYR A 15 16.04 -3.04 8.04
N ASP A 16 15.42 -2.30 8.93
CA ASP A 16 14.64 -2.87 10.03
C ASP A 16 13.19 -3.12 9.59
N ILE A 17 12.66 -4.30 9.96
CA ILE A 17 11.24 -4.59 9.80
C ILE A 17 10.49 -3.87 10.93
N LEU A 18 9.83 -2.77 10.58
CA LEU A 18 9.04 -2.01 11.55
C LEU A 18 7.75 -2.76 11.93
N GLN A 19 7.03 -3.31 10.94
CA GLN A 19 5.74 -3.98 11.14
C GLN A 19 5.50 -5.05 10.04
N GLN A 20 4.83 -6.13 10.41
CA GLN A 20 4.44 -7.22 9.51
C GLN A 20 2.98 -7.60 9.76
N TRP A 21 2.19 -7.73 8.70
CA TRP A 21 0.78 -8.12 8.77
C TRP A 21 0.47 -9.30 7.87
N PHE A 22 -0.30 -10.25 8.40
CA PHE A 22 -0.87 -11.34 7.63
C PHE A 22 -2.26 -10.93 7.13
N LEU A 23 -2.36 -10.61 5.84
CA LEU A 23 -3.63 -10.27 5.21
C LEU A 23 -4.45 -11.53 4.93
N ARG A 24 -5.68 -11.54 5.42
CA ARG A 24 -6.68 -12.56 5.07
C ARG A 24 -7.84 -11.89 4.36
N PRO A 25 -8.47 -12.54 3.36
CA PRO A 25 -9.67 -12.01 2.71
C PRO A 25 -10.72 -11.64 3.76
N GLY A 26 -11.27 -10.42 3.67
CA GLY A 26 -12.27 -9.90 4.60
C GLY A 26 -11.72 -9.15 5.83
N ASN A 27 -10.44 -9.28 6.14
CA ASN A 27 -9.83 -8.46 7.20
C ASN A 27 -9.44 -7.09 6.65
N LYS A 28 -9.86 -6.04 7.35
CA LYS A 28 -9.40 -4.67 7.12
C LYS A 28 -8.42 -4.25 8.20
N ILE A 29 -7.29 -3.69 7.79
CA ILE A 29 -6.26 -3.14 8.66
C ILE A 29 -6.14 -1.66 8.31
N VAL A 30 -6.22 -0.80 9.33
CA VAL A 30 -5.97 0.63 9.16
C VAL A 30 -4.62 0.94 9.78
N LEU A 31 -3.70 1.44 8.97
CA LEU A 31 -2.39 1.88 9.40
C LEU A 31 -2.49 3.30 9.97
N GLY A 32 -2.01 3.48 11.19
CA GLY A 32 -1.79 4.79 11.78
C GLY A 32 -2.73 5.23 12.87
N ASP A 33 -2.35 6.32 13.50
CA ASP A 33 -3.04 6.88 14.66
C ASP A 33 -4.18 7.80 14.20
N LYS A 34 -5.42 7.36 14.45
CA LYS A 34 -6.62 8.14 14.14
C LYS A 34 -6.83 9.32 15.10
N GLN A 35 -6.20 9.32 16.27
CA GLN A 35 -6.33 10.36 17.27
C GLN A 35 -5.37 11.53 17.00
N ASN A 36 -4.11 11.23 16.62
CA ASN A 36 -3.10 12.25 16.33
C ASN A 36 -2.67 12.23 14.85
N ARG A 37 -3.60 12.62 13.97
CA ARG A 37 -3.37 12.57 12.52
C ARG A 37 -2.47 13.69 12.03
N VAL A 38 -1.34 13.31 11.45
CA VAL A 38 -0.41 14.16 10.70
C VAL A 38 -0.21 13.53 9.33
N CYS A 39 -0.34 14.33 8.27
CA CYS A 39 -0.15 13.82 6.92
C CYS A 39 1.34 13.53 6.69
N ARG A 40 1.68 12.29 6.30
CA ARG A 40 3.05 11.86 6.03
C ARG A 40 3.72 12.57 4.85
N PHE A 41 2.92 13.18 3.97
CA PHE A 41 3.41 13.81 2.74
C PHE A 41 3.57 15.32 2.90
N CYS A 42 2.52 16.02 3.37
CA CYS A 42 2.55 17.48 3.50
C CYS A 42 2.85 17.96 4.93
N GLY A 43 2.89 17.07 5.92
CA GLY A 43 3.16 17.41 7.33
C GLY A 43 2.04 18.15 8.05
N ARG A 44 0.93 18.49 7.36
CA ARG A 44 -0.19 19.23 7.93
C ARG A 44 -1.09 18.33 8.78
N LYS A 45 -1.82 18.95 9.70
CA LYS A 45 -2.76 18.31 10.65
C LYS A 45 -4.11 19.04 10.65
N PRO A 46 -5.18 18.47 11.24
CA PRO A 46 -6.43 19.19 11.40
C PRO A 46 -6.22 20.48 12.24
N PRO A 47 -6.90 21.59 11.90
CA PRO A 47 -7.95 21.73 10.90
C PRO A 47 -7.47 22.11 9.48
N GLU A 48 -6.17 22.30 9.25
CA GLU A 48 -5.63 22.76 7.95
C GLU A 48 -5.89 21.76 6.81
N VAL A 49 -5.98 20.48 7.14
CA VAL A 49 -6.31 19.40 6.21
C VAL A 49 -7.32 18.45 6.84
N THR A 50 -8.03 17.69 5.99
CA THR A 50 -9.01 16.69 6.42
C THR A 50 -8.54 15.28 6.11
N PHE A 51 -9.09 14.29 6.81
CA PHE A 51 -8.75 12.88 6.70
C PHE A 51 -10.06 12.08 6.70
N ARG A 52 -10.97 12.44 5.81
CA ARG A 52 -12.31 11.85 5.70
C ARG A 52 -12.35 10.76 4.63
N LYS A 53 -11.48 10.83 3.64
CA LYS A 53 -11.38 9.86 2.55
C LYS A 53 -10.58 8.65 3.01
N VAL A 54 -10.95 7.49 2.47
CA VAL A 54 -10.17 6.27 2.66
C VAL A 54 -8.94 6.39 1.75
N ALA A 55 -7.77 6.40 2.35
CA ALA A 55 -6.51 6.29 1.62
C ALA A 55 -6.07 4.83 1.58
N HIS A 56 -5.72 4.32 0.41
CA HIS A 56 -5.26 2.94 0.25
C HIS A 56 -3.73 2.90 0.34
N ALA A 57 -3.19 2.24 1.37
CA ALA A 57 -1.74 2.17 1.57
C ALA A 57 -1.02 1.36 0.46
N ILE A 58 -1.76 0.44 -0.17
CA ILE A 58 -1.32 -0.29 -1.36
C ILE A 58 -2.44 -0.11 -2.39
N PRO A 59 -2.12 0.29 -3.64
CA PRO A 59 -3.09 0.53 -4.70
C PRO A 59 -4.05 -0.64 -4.88
N GLU A 60 -5.33 -0.34 -5.13
CA GLU A 60 -6.32 -1.39 -5.42
C GLU A 60 -5.98 -2.17 -6.69
N ALA A 61 -5.26 -1.53 -7.63
CA ALA A 61 -4.77 -2.17 -8.86
C ALA A 61 -3.85 -3.37 -8.60
N LEU A 62 -3.21 -3.45 -7.43
CA LEU A 62 -2.41 -4.59 -6.98
C LEU A 62 -3.24 -5.64 -6.24
N GLY A 63 -4.57 -5.51 -6.24
CA GLY A 63 -5.50 -6.45 -5.61
C GLY A 63 -5.71 -6.24 -4.11
N ASN A 64 -5.15 -5.18 -3.50
CA ASN A 64 -5.32 -4.90 -2.08
C ASN A 64 -6.60 -4.11 -1.81
N LYS A 65 -7.57 -4.73 -1.14
CA LYS A 65 -8.78 -4.06 -0.61
C LYS A 65 -8.80 -3.98 0.92
N SER A 66 -7.71 -4.40 1.56
CA SER A 66 -7.66 -4.73 2.99
C SER A 66 -6.83 -3.76 3.81
N ILE A 67 -5.87 -3.03 3.23
CA ILE A 67 -5.04 -2.07 3.99
C ILE A 67 -5.41 -0.63 3.63
N GLU A 68 -5.85 0.11 4.65
CA GLU A 68 -6.15 1.54 4.59
C GLU A 68 -5.09 2.33 5.37
N SER A 69 -4.85 3.57 5.01
CA SER A 69 -3.87 4.49 5.62
C SER A 69 -4.61 5.65 6.30
N ALA A 70 -4.31 5.89 7.57
CA ALA A 70 -4.75 7.08 8.32
C ALA A 70 -3.68 8.18 8.33
N TYR A 71 -2.53 7.94 7.70
CA TYR A 71 -1.40 8.87 7.62
C TYR A 71 -1.50 9.87 6.48
N GLU A 72 -2.60 9.89 5.74
CA GLU A 72 -2.72 10.65 4.49
C GLU A 72 -3.95 11.55 4.55
N CYS A 73 -3.76 12.84 4.32
CA CYS A 73 -4.87 13.77 4.23
C CYS A 73 -5.57 13.67 2.88
N ASP A 74 -6.81 14.15 2.81
CA ASP A 74 -7.69 14.04 1.64
C ASP A 74 -7.05 14.62 0.37
N ASP A 75 -6.39 15.79 0.46
CA ASP A 75 -5.74 16.43 -0.69
C ASP A 75 -4.56 15.60 -1.25
N CYS A 76 -3.74 15.03 -0.35
CA CYS A 76 -2.61 14.20 -0.77
C CYS A 76 -3.09 12.84 -1.28
N ASN A 77 -4.07 12.23 -0.61
CA ASN A 77 -4.68 10.97 -1.03
C ASN A 77 -5.21 11.07 -2.47
N GLU A 78 -5.93 12.15 -2.79
CA GLU A 78 -6.45 12.34 -4.15
C GLU A 78 -5.35 12.65 -5.17
N GLY A 79 -4.35 13.45 -4.79
CA GLY A 79 -3.22 13.76 -5.66
C GLY A 79 -2.45 12.51 -6.09
N PHE A 80 -2.22 11.57 -5.17
CA PHE A 80 -1.53 10.31 -5.48
C PHE A 80 -2.45 9.26 -6.11
N GLY A 81 -3.69 9.13 -5.63
CA GLY A 81 -4.68 8.17 -6.15
C GLY A 81 -4.96 8.36 -7.64
N CYS A 82 -5.10 9.60 -8.11
CA CYS A 82 -5.41 9.85 -9.52
C CYS A 82 -4.25 9.53 -10.48
N GLY A 83 -3.00 9.64 -10.04
CA GLY A 83 -1.83 9.40 -10.88
C GLY A 83 -1.32 7.96 -10.78
N ILE A 84 -0.92 7.56 -9.57
CA ILE A 84 -0.21 6.29 -9.34
C ILE A 84 -1.12 5.09 -9.61
N GLU A 85 -2.41 5.15 -9.23
CA GLU A 85 -3.31 4.02 -9.49
C GLU A 85 -3.65 3.87 -10.97
N ASN A 86 -3.75 4.97 -11.71
CA ASN A 86 -4.02 4.93 -13.15
C ASN A 86 -2.81 4.38 -13.91
N ASP A 87 -1.60 4.81 -13.55
CA ASP A 87 -0.39 4.38 -14.23
C ASP A 87 0.03 2.96 -13.82
N LEU A 88 -0.06 2.59 -12.54
CA LEU A 88 0.11 1.20 -12.11
C LEU A 88 -0.99 0.31 -12.66
N GLY A 89 -2.23 0.79 -12.75
CA GLY A 89 -3.32 0.07 -13.39
C GLY A 89 -3.02 -0.25 -14.85
N LYS A 90 -2.46 0.69 -15.62
CA LYS A 90 -2.04 0.44 -17.01
C LYS A 90 -0.88 -0.56 -17.08
N VAL A 91 0.13 -0.39 -16.23
CA VAL A 91 1.31 -1.27 -16.20
C VAL A 91 0.92 -2.70 -15.76
N CYS A 92 0.19 -2.88 -14.67
CA CYS A 92 -0.26 -4.20 -14.21
C CYS A 92 -1.26 -4.88 -15.15
N LYS A 93 -2.15 -4.11 -15.81
CA LYS A 93 -3.04 -4.66 -16.85
C LYS A 93 -2.29 -5.13 -18.08
N THR A 94 -1.22 -4.43 -18.45
CA THR A 94 -0.39 -4.77 -19.63
C THR A 94 0.57 -5.93 -19.34
N SER A 95 1.01 -6.08 -18.08
CA SER A 95 2.02 -7.05 -17.66
C SER A 95 1.48 -8.29 -16.94
N PHE A 96 0.32 -8.85 -17.35
CA PHE A 96 -0.21 -10.16 -16.88
C PHE A 96 -0.96 -10.21 -15.53
N ILE A 97 -1.72 -9.18 -15.13
CA ILE A 97 -2.73 -9.36 -14.06
C ILE A 97 -4.12 -9.01 -14.60
N ARG A 98 -4.79 -10.01 -15.20
CA ARG A 98 -6.24 -9.97 -15.37
C ARG A 98 -6.86 -10.14 -13.97
N ALA A 99 -7.22 -9.02 -13.35
CA ALA A 99 -8.12 -9.01 -12.21
C ALA A 99 -9.55 -9.35 -12.69
N ASP A 100 -9.78 -10.59 -13.12
CA ASP A 100 -11.11 -11.18 -13.02
C ASP A 100 -11.16 -12.00 -11.73
N GLY A 101 -12.25 -11.83 -10.99
CA GLY A 101 -12.28 -11.98 -9.54
C GLY A 101 -12.25 -13.39 -8.98
N ARG A 102 -11.36 -14.29 -9.42
CA ARG A 102 -11.03 -15.53 -8.70
C ARG A 102 -9.56 -15.91 -8.90
N ILE A 103 -9.05 -16.70 -7.95
CA ILE A 103 -7.75 -17.39 -7.90
C ILE A 103 -6.57 -16.42 -7.64
N GLY A 104 -6.07 -16.27 -6.41
CA GLY A 104 -5.25 -17.28 -5.75
C GLY A 104 -3.89 -17.35 -6.44
N MET A 105 -2.83 -16.77 -5.83
CA MET A 105 -1.47 -16.99 -6.32
C MET A 105 -1.18 -18.50 -6.30
N ALA A 106 -1.12 -19.12 -7.48
CA ALA A 106 -0.52 -20.43 -7.61
C ALA A 106 0.96 -20.26 -7.26
N ALA A 107 1.38 -20.95 -6.20
CA ALA A 107 2.79 -21.23 -5.97
C ALA A 107 3.35 -21.88 -7.24
N VAL A 108 4.33 -21.23 -7.86
CA VAL A 108 5.13 -21.86 -8.90
C VAL A 108 6.13 -22.75 -8.16
N SER A 109 5.93 -24.06 -8.31
CA SER A 109 6.84 -25.15 -7.93
C SER A 109 8.19 -25.03 -8.63
#